data_AF-A0A9P5PZV0-F1
#
_entry.id   AF-A0A9P5PZV0-F1
#
_cell.length_a   1.000
_cell.length_b   1.000
_cell.length_c   1.000
_cell.angle_alpha   90.00
_cell.angle_beta   90.00
_cell.angle_gamma   90.00
#
_symmetry.space_group_name_H-M   'P 1'
#
loop_
_entity.id
_entity.type
_entity.pdbx_description
1 polymer ?
#
loop_
_entity_poly.entity_id
_entity_poly.type
_entity_poly.pdbx_seq_one_letter_code
_entity_poly.pdbx_strand_id
1 'polypeptide(L)'
;RRVPEQLVMMVSLVLKDRKTRLRFGDFVSSLINLTNGIGQGDPLSMIVYLFYNADFFDIVVAQQRRGMTVGFVDDKNVVVDVGDMAKNVAVIKQFMEKPRGGFDWSDKHNSKFEPSKLVLIH
;
A
#
# COMPACT_ATOMS: atom_id res chain seq x y z
N ARG A 1 1.02 -2.75 -15.49
CA ARG A 1 1.98 -1.61 -15.56
C ARG A 1 3.12 -1.77 -16.59
N ARG A 2 3.07 -2.72 -17.55
CA ARG A 2 4.09 -2.90 -18.63
C ARG A 2 5.53 -3.06 -18.09
N VAL A 3 5.70 -3.82 -17.01
CA VAL A 3 7.02 -4.14 -16.44
C VAL A 3 7.60 -5.35 -17.20
N PRO A 4 8.90 -5.33 -17.59
CA PRO A 4 9.57 -6.48 -18.19
C PRO A 4 9.44 -7.75 -17.34
N GLU A 5 9.12 -8.87 -17.98
CA GLU A 5 8.87 -10.16 -17.32
C GLU A 5 10.10 -10.65 -16.53
N GLN A 6 11.30 -10.37 -17.03
CA GLN A 6 12.56 -10.73 -16.37
C GLN A 6 12.70 -10.05 -15.00
N LEU A 7 12.25 -8.80 -14.87
CA LEU A 7 12.28 -8.08 -13.59
C LEU A 7 11.24 -8.64 -12.62
N VAL A 8 10.06 -9.02 -13.12
CA VAL A 8 9.03 -9.69 -12.32
C VAL A 8 9.58 -11.01 -11.78
N MET A 9 10.18 -11.82 -12.64
CA MET A 9 10.80 -13.09 -12.26
C MET A 9 11.91 -12.90 -11.22
N MET A 10 12.80 -11.92 -11.42
CA MET A 10 13.85 -11.59 -10.46
C MET A 10 13.27 -11.27 -9.09
N VAL A 11 12.27 -10.39 -9.02
CA VAL A 11 11.62 -10.02 -7.74
C VAL A 11 10.93 -11.23 -7.12
N SER A 12 10.24 -12.06 -7.90
CA SER A 12 9.62 -13.29 -7.40
C SER A 12 10.65 -14.24 -6.78
N LEU A 13 11.82 -14.40 -7.40
CA LEU A 13 12.91 -15.23 -6.86
C LEU A 13 13.49 -14.64 -5.58
N VAL A 14 13.68 -13.32 -5.51
CA VAL A 14 14.16 -12.62 -4.31
C VAL A 14 13.21 -12.82 -3.13
N LEU A 15 11.90 -12.84 -3.37
CA LEU A 15 10.88 -12.92 -2.32
C LEU A 15 10.55 -14.36 -1.89
N LYS A 16 10.98 -15.37 -2.65
CA LYS A 16 10.64 -16.78 -2.45
C LYS A 16 11.46 -17.44 -1.33
N ASP A 17 10.82 -18.33 -0.56
CA ASP A 17 11.43 -19.20 0.46
C ASP A 17 12.34 -18.48 1.47
N ARG A 18 12.06 -17.20 1.74
CA ARG A 18 12.83 -16.38 2.65
C ARG A 18 12.65 -16.82 4.09
N LYS A 19 13.74 -16.73 4.86
CA LYS A 19 13.78 -17.05 6.27
C LYS A 19 14.57 -16.00 7.02
N THR A 20 14.21 -15.73 8.26
CA THR A 20 14.90 -14.77 9.12
C THR A 20 15.15 -15.33 10.50
N ARG A 21 16.05 -14.69 11.26
CA ARG A 21 16.23 -14.88 12.69
C ARG A 21 16.24 -13.51 13.35
N LEU A 22 15.68 -13.42 14.54
CA LEU A 22 15.75 -12.22 15.36
C LEU A 22 17.00 -12.32 16.25
N ARG A 23 17.78 -11.25 16.35
CA ARG A 23 18.94 -11.17 17.25
C ARG A 23 18.78 -9.99 18.20
N PHE A 24 18.90 -10.25 19.50
CA PHE A 24 18.84 -9.25 20.57
C PHE A 24 20.01 -9.47 21.52
N GLY A 25 21.07 -8.67 21.39
CA GLY A 25 22.34 -8.90 22.10
C GLY A 25 22.92 -10.28 21.77
N ASP A 26 22.96 -11.14 22.78
CA ASP A 26 23.50 -12.51 22.70
C ASP A 26 22.42 -13.56 22.38
N PHE A 27 21.14 -13.18 22.39
CA PHE A 27 20.06 -14.08 22.00
C PHE A 27 19.86 -14.09 20.48
N VAL A 28 19.70 -15.29 19.92
CA VAL A 28 19.32 -15.51 18.52
C VAL A 28 18.13 -16.46 18.48
N SER A 29 17.05 -16.07 17.80
CA SER A 29 15.85 -16.89 17.68
C SER A 29 16.08 -18.14 16.82
N SER A 30 15.13 -19.07 16.88
CA SER A 30 14.97 -20.08 15.84
C SER A 30 14.69 -19.43 14.47
N LEU A 31 14.86 -20.22 13.41
CA LEU A 31 14.61 -19.78 12.04
C LEU A 31 13.11 -19.60 11.80
N ILE A 32 12.72 -18.43 11.31
CA ILE A 32 11.32 -18.06 11.04
C ILE A 32 11.13 -18.00 9.51
N ASN A 33 10.15 -18.72 9.00
CA ASN A 33 9.77 -18.63 7.58
C ASN A 33 8.99 -17.33 7.34
N LEU A 34 9.35 -16.58 6.31
CA LEU A 34 8.67 -15.36 5.91
C LEU A 34 7.67 -15.66 4.80
N THR A 35 6.38 -15.47 5.09
CA THR A 35 5.29 -15.67 4.12
C THR A 35 4.83 -14.38 3.45
N ASN A 36 5.26 -13.22 3.96
CA ASN A 36 4.97 -11.89 3.40
C ASN A 36 6.04 -10.86 3.83
N GLY A 37 5.96 -9.64 3.29
CA GLY A 37 6.82 -8.50 3.60
C GLY A 37 8.02 -8.40 2.65
N ILE A 38 8.74 -7.28 2.69
CA ILE A 38 9.98 -7.04 1.94
C ILE A 38 11.10 -6.68 2.91
N GLY A 39 12.35 -6.71 2.46
CA GLY A 39 13.49 -6.38 3.32
C GLY A 39 13.48 -4.90 3.68
N GLN A 40 13.53 -4.55 4.96
CA GLN A 40 13.76 -3.16 5.36
C GLN A 40 15.23 -2.80 5.18
N GLY A 41 15.50 -1.60 4.66
CA GLY A 41 16.87 -1.13 4.39
C GLY A 41 17.45 -1.57 3.05
N ASP A 42 16.72 -2.37 2.27
CA ASP A 42 17.12 -2.73 0.90
C ASP A 42 16.59 -1.69 -0.12
N PRO A 43 17.47 -1.07 -0.94
CA PRO A 43 17.05 -0.12 -1.97
C PRO A 43 16.05 -0.69 -2.98
N LEU A 44 16.14 -1.98 -3.31
CA LEU A 44 15.21 -2.61 -4.25
C LEU A 44 13.80 -2.71 -3.66
N SER A 45 13.71 -3.03 -2.37
CA SER A 45 12.45 -3.11 -1.63
C SER A 45 11.64 -1.81 -1.73
N MET A 46 12.27 -0.63 -1.69
CA MET A 46 11.57 0.65 -1.89
C MET A 46 10.92 0.76 -3.28
N ILE A 47 11.63 0.36 -4.33
CA ILE A 47 11.10 0.38 -5.70
C ILE A 47 9.94 -0.61 -5.85
N VAL A 48 10.10 -1.83 -5.34
CA VAL A 48 9.04 -2.86 -5.38
C VAL A 48 7.80 -2.39 -4.63
N TYR A 49 7.96 -1.68 -3.51
CA TYR A 49 6.85 -1.14 -2.73
C TYR A 49 6.03 -0.10 -3.51
N LEU A 50 6.66 0.69 -4.37
CA LEU A 50 5.94 1.62 -5.26
C LEU A 50 5.02 0.90 -6.23
N PHE A 51 5.39 -0.29 -6.72
CA PHE A 51 4.52 -1.12 -7.57
C PHE A 51 3.42 -1.81 -6.78
N TYR A 52 3.71 -2.24 -5.55
CA TYR A 52 2.76 -2.88 -4.67
C TYR A 52 1.63 -1.93 -4.21
N ASN A 53 1.96 -0.67 -3.88
CA ASN A 53 0.97 0.33 -3.47
C ASN A 53 0.18 0.95 -4.62
N ALA A 54 0.60 0.67 -5.84
CA ALA A 54 0.28 1.49 -6.98
C ALA A 54 -1.21 1.42 -7.37
N ASP A 55 -1.81 0.24 -7.21
CA ASP A 55 -3.20 -0.02 -7.54
C ASP A 55 -4.17 0.79 -6.64
N PHE A 56 -3.75 1.22 -5.44
CA PHE A 56 -4.56 2.09 -4.58
C PHE A 56 -4.83 3.44 -5.26
N PHE A 57 -3.80 4.04 -5.87
CA PHE A 57 -3.87 5.35 -6.49
C PHE A 57 -4.74 5.34 -7.77
N ASP A 58 -4.82 4.18 -8.43
CA ASP A 58 -5.66 4.01 -9.61
C ASP A 58 -7.17 4.00 -9.27
N ILE A 59 -7.54 3.74 -8.00
CA ILE A 59 -8.94 3.69 -7.56
C ILE A 59 -9.59 5.09 -7.67
N VAL A 60 -8.97 6.16 -7.19
CA VAL A 60 -9.58 7.52 -7.20
C VAL A 60 -9.61 8.11 -8.61
N VAL A 61 -8.51 8.00 -9.35
CA VAL A 61 -8.36 8.58 -10.70
C VAL A 61 -9.43 8.03 -11.65
N ALA A 62 -9.78 6.74 -11.52
CA ALA A 62 -10.82 6.12 -12.33
C ALA A 62 -12.25 6.64 -12.03
N GLN A 63 -12.46 7.35 -10.93
CA GLN A 63 -13.78 7.53 -10.34
C GLN A 63 -14.22 8.99 -10.21
N GLN A 64 -13.29 9.93 -10.09
CA GLN A 64 -13.62 11.33 -9.85
C GLN A 64 -12.84 12.24 -10.79
N ARG A 65 -13.55 12.97 -11.66
CA ARG A 65 -12.93 13.94 -12.59
C ARG A 65 -12.14 15.05 -11.89
N ARG A 66 -12.45 15.34 -10.62
CA ARG A 66 -11.74 16.30 -9.76
C ARG A 66 -11.15 15.64 -8.50
N GLY A 67 -10.93 14.33 -8.54
CA GLY A 67 -10.22 13.60 -7.49
C GLY A 67 -8.73 13.52 -7.79
N MET A 68 -7.91 13.61 -6.75
CA MET A 68 -6.46 13.42 -6.85
C MET A 68 -6.01 12.51 -5.72
N THR A 69 -4.99 11.71 -5.99
CA THR A 69 -4.29 10.95 -4.94
C THR A 69 -2.81 11.19 -5.01
N VAL A 70 -2.20 11.36 -3.83
CA VAL A 70 -0.77 11.57 -3.69
C VAL A 70 -0.23 10.57 -2.68
N GLY A 71 0.83 9.86 -3.06
CA GLY A 71 1.49 8.88 -2.22
C GLY A 71 2.91 9.28 -1.88
N PHE A 72 3.32 9.02 -0.65
CA PHE A 72 4.72 9.04 -0.26
C PHE A 72 5.03 7.78 0.53
N VAL A 73 5.71 6.82 -0.12
CA VAL A 73 5.96 5.48 0.46
C VAL A 73 4.65 4.83 0.90
N ASP A 74 4.39 4.74 2.21
CA ASP A 74 3.21 4.14 2.82
C ASP A 74 2.09 5.16 3.04
N ASP A 75 2.42 6.45 3.16
CA ASP A 75 1.45 7.53 3.28
C ASP A 75 0.64 7.72 1.99
N LYS A 76 -0.67 7.84 2.17
CA LYS A 76 -1.65 7.97 1.08
C LYS A 76 -2.58 9.13 1.39
N ASN A 77 -2.65 10.08 0.47
CA ASN A 77 -3.54 11.23 0.54
C ASN A 77 -4.57 11.13 -0.57
N VAL A 78 -5.83 11.34 -0.22
CA VAL A 78 -6.95 11.40 -1.16
C VAL A 78 -7.55 12.79 -1.06
N VAL A 79 -7.61 13.49 -2.19
CA VAL A 79 -8.17 14.84 -2.31
C VAL A 79 -9.36 14.77 -3.24
N VAL A 80 -10.47 15.36 -2.81
CA VAL A 80 -11.69 15.48 -3.61
C VAL A 80 -12.21 16.90 -3.52
N ASP A 81 -12.69 17.44 -4.64
CA ASP A 81 -13.41 18.70 -4.67
C ASP A 81 -14.69 18.54 -5.51
N VAL A 82 -15.82 18.43 -4.81
CA VAL A 82 -17.17 18.44 -5.39
C VAL A 82 -17.98 19.68 -4.98
N GLY A 83 -17.31 20.75 -4.51
CA GLY A 83 -17.92 22.06 -4.24
C GLY A 83 -18.80 22.14 -2.98
N ASP A 84 -18.83 21.09 -2.16
CA ASP A 84 -19.57 21.06 -0.89
C ASP A 84 -18.88 20.11 0.11
N MET A 85 -18.75 20.54 1.35
CA MET A 85 -18.05 19.78 2.40
C MET A 85 -18.72 18.43 2.68
N ALA A 86 -20.05 18.40 2.86
CA ALA A 86 -20.76 17.17 3.19
C ALA A 86 -20.65 16.15 2.03
N LYS A 87 -20.72 16.64 0.78
CA LYS A 87 -20.49 15.81 -0.41
C LYS A 87 -19.04 15.33 -0.51
N ASN A 88 -18.04 16.16 -0.19
CA ASN A 88 -16.64 15.73 -0.15
C ASN A 88 -16.45 14.55 0.82
N VAL A 89 -16.98 14.66 2.04
CA VAL A 89 -16.92 13.59 3.04
C VAL A 89 -17.64 12.33 2.55
N ALA A 90 -18.82 12.47 1.96
CA ALA A 90 -19.57 11.33 1.40
C ALA A 90 -18.79 10.62 0.29
N VAL A 91 -18.12 11.36 -0.59
CA VAL A 91 -17.30 10.80 -1.67
C VAL A 91 -16.10 10.05 -1.11
N ILE A 92 -15.38 10.60 -0.11
CA ILE A 92 -14.25 9.93 0.54
C ILE A 92 -14.72 8.64 1.21
N LYS A 93 -15.83 8.69 1.96
CA LYS A 93 -16.41 7.52 2.62
C LYS A 93 -16.77 6.42 1.60
N GLN A 94 -17.44 6.79 0.52
CA GLN A 94 -17.79 5.86 -0.55
C GLN A 94 -16.55 5.26 -1.22
N PHE A 95 -15.50 6.05 -1.44
CA PHE A 95 -14.22 5.58 -1.95
C PHE A 95 -13.59 4.52 -1.05
N MET A 96 -13.62 4.73 0.27
CA MET A 96 -13.03 3.80 1.24
C MET A 96 -13.83 2.50 1.38
N GLU A 97 -15.15 2.57 1.49
CA GLU A 97 -16.01 1.46 1.93
C GLU A 97 -16.53 0.55 0.82
N LYS A 98 -16.58 1.02 -0.43
CA LYS A 98 -17.19 0.24 -1.51
C LYS A 98 -16.35 -0.97 -1.94
N PRO A 99 -16.93 -1.95 -2.66
CA PRO A 99 -16.15 -3.01 -3.30
C PRO A 99 -15.09 -2.44 -4.24
N ARG A 100 -13.85 -2.95 -4.17
CA ARG A 100 -12.66 -2.41 -4.86
C ARG A 100 -12.31 -0.97 -4.45
N GLY A 101 -12.76 -0.54 -3.27
CA GLY A 101 -12.39 0.70 -2.61
C GLY A 101 -11.13 0.56 -1.75
N GLY A 102 -10.85 1.58 -0.95
CA GLY A 102 -9.64 1.63 -0.11
C GLY A 102 -9.52 0.47 0.87
N PHE A 103 -10.59 0.11 1.59
CA PHE A 103 -10.54 -0.98 2.57
C PHE A 103 -10.34 -2.35 1.93
N ASP A 104 -11.04 -2.63 0.82
CA ASP A 104 -10.85 -3.87 0.04
C ASP A 104 -9.41 -3.98 -0.51
N TRP A 105 -8.82 -2.85 -0.95
CA TRP A 105 -7.40 -2.82 -1.33
C TRP A 105 -6.49 -3.19 -0.15
N SER A 106 -6.69 -2.57 1.01
CA SER A 106 -5.91 -2.80 2.25
C SER A 106 -5.92 -4.27 2.66
N ASP A 107 -7.10 -4.89 2.65
CA ASP A 107 -7.28 -6.29 3.04
C ASP A 107 -6.58 -7.25 2.07
N LYS A 108 -6.76 -7.05 0.75
CA LYS A 108 -6.14 -7.89 -0.28
C LYS A 108 -4.63 -7.81 -0.32
N HIS A 109 -4.08 -6.64 0.01
CA HIS A 109 -2.64 -6.43 -0.05
C HIS A 109 -1.94 -6.87 1.24
N ASN A 110 -2.65 -7.16 2.34
CA ASN A 110 -2.07 -7.32 3.68
C ASN A 110 -1.33 -6.04 4.15
N SER A 111 -1.89 -4.88 3.77
CA SER A 111 -1.42 -3.54 4.13
C SER A 111 -2.54 -2.83 4.87
N LYS A 112 -2.74 -3.21 6.13
CA LYS A 112 -3.79 -2.63 6.97
C LYS A 112 -3.56 -1.15 7.20
N PHE A 113 -4.59 -0.35 6.97
CA PHE A 113 -4.58 1.03 7.43
C PHE A 113 -4.57 1.10 8.96
N GLU A 114 -4.06 2.20 9.47
CA GLU A 114 -4.09 2.55 10.89
C GLU A 114 -5.10 3.69 11.09
N PRO A 115 -6.38 3.39 11.39
CA PRO A 115 -7.42 4.42 11.43
C PRO A 115 -7.19 5.51 12.48
N SER A 116 -6.44 5.20 13.54
CA SER A 116 -6.06 6.17 14.57
C SER A 116 -5.16 7.29 14.05
N LYS A 117 -4.49 7.10 12.91
CA LYS A 117 -3.67 8.12 12.23
C LYS A 117 -4.40 8.82 11.09
N LEU A 118 -5.63 8.40 10.76
CA LEU A 118 -6.39 9.01 9.68
C LEU A 118 -6.80 10.44 10.08
N VAL A 119 -6.45 11.40 9.24
CA VAL A 119 -6.85 12.80 9.42
C VAL A 119 -7.72 13.21 8.24
N LEU A 120 -8.89 13.77 8.54
CA LEU A 120 -9.78 14.39 7.55
C LEU A 120 -9.67 15.91 7.66
N ILE A 121 -9.13 16.54 6.62
CA ILE A 121 -8.96 17.99 6.53
C ILE A 121 -9.98 18.53 5.52
N HIS A 122 -10.64 19.64 5.85
CA HIS A 122 -11.66 20.30 5.02
C HIS A 122 -11.41 21.80 4.97
#